data_AF-A0A8D8E9S1-F1
#
_entry.id   AF-A0A8D8E9S1-F1
#
_cell.length_a   1.000
_cell.length_b   1.000
_cell.length_c   1.000
_cell.angle_alpha   90.00
_cell.angle_beta   90.00
_cell.angle_gamma   90.00
#
_symmetry.space_group_name_H-M   'P 1'
#
loop_
_entity.id
_entity.type
_entity.pdbx_description
1 polymer ?
#
loop_
_entity_poly.entity_id
_entity_poly.type
_entity_poly.pdbx_seq_one_letter_code
_entity_poly.pdbx_strand_id
1 'polypeptide(L)'
;MAKMLAYYSLCPINDVAEFLGLSRDVNAGCAINTLGRNIVQVVKLSNQKLQHSWTSLERLSSKVVYDFRSQRYVGVFGGRYVRCWPADQADINKVKKVKFYRTIAQLYAVATGQVLVLYDDGSCESLESAVDTRNEDRKAPEQIERGVPIVDVARESIVDVCTVALDSGRLVLGYFVRDG
;
A
#
# COMPACT_ATOMS: atom_id res chain seq x y z
N MET A 1 36.66 1.86 -10.72
CA MET A 1 36.07 0.81 -9.86
C MET A 1 34.68 1.26 -9.43
N ALA A 2 33.63 0.55 -9.85
CA ALA A 2 32.28 0.85 -9.38
C ALA A 2 32.20 0.50 -7.89
N LYS A 3 31.91 1.49 -7.05
CA LYS A 3 31.76 1.29 -5.61
C LYS A 3 30.41 0.63 -5.39
N MET A 4 30.40 -0.66 -5.05
CA MET A 4 29.16 -1.36 -4.71
C MET A 4 28.53 -0.64 -3.52
N LEU A 5 27.30 -0.16 -3.69
CA LEU A 5 26.57 0.52 -2.61
C LEU A 5 26.40 -0.48 -1.46
N ALA A 6 26.55 0.00 -0.22
CA ALA A 6 26.21 -0.80 0.94
C ALA A 6 24.74 -1.21 0.84
N TYR A 7 24.47 -2.50 0.83
CA TYR A 7 23.12 -3.05 0.81
C TYR A 7 22.79 -3.67 2.18
N TYR A 8 21.50 -3.68 2.52
CA TYR A 8 21.00 -4.38 3.69
C TYR A 8 20.23 -5.61 3.21
N SER A 9 20.55 -6.78 3.77
CA SER A 9 19.70 -7.95 3.61
C SER A 9 18.34 -7.68 4.27
N LEU A 10 17.27 -8.20 3.71
CA LEU A 10 15.96 -8.19 4.37
C LEU A 10 15.79 -9.47 5.20
N CYS A 11 14.77 -9.51 6.05
CA CYS A 11 14.38 -10.76 6.69
C CYS A 11 14.02 -11.81 5.62
N PRO A 12 14.25 -13.11 5.89
CA PRO A 12 13.93 -14.17 4.95
C PRO A 12 12.45 -14.11 4.52
N ILE A 13 12.22 -14.08 3.22
CA ILE A 13 10.89 -14.19 2.63
C ILE A 13 10.65 -15.67 2.35
N ASN A 14 9.81 -16.30 3.18
CA ASN A 14 9.56 -17.74 3.10
C ASN A 14 8.79 -18.14 1.84
N ASP A 15 7.87 -17.28 1.39
CA ASP A 15 7.07 -17.48 0.19
C ASP A 15 6.98 -16.16 -0.59
N VAL A 16 7.60 -16.14 -1.77
CA VAL A 16 7.64 -14.97 -2.65
C VAL A 16 6.27 -14.68 -3.27
N ALA A 17 5.42 -15.69 -3.48
CA ALA A 17 4.08 -15.51 -4.04
C ALA A 17 3.10 -14.83 -3.06
N GLU A 18 3.41 -14.90 -1.77
CA GLU A 18 2.63 -14.30 -0.68
C GLU A 18 3.26 -13.01 -0.13
N PHE A 19 4.38 -12.57 -0.72
CA PHE A 19 5.03 -11.31 -0.39
C PHE A 19 4.38 -10.15 -1.14
N LEU A 20 3.77 -9.23 -0.39
CA LEU A 20 3.06 -8.08 -0.97
C LEU A 20 3.97 -6.86 -1.18
N GLY A 21 5.19 -6.89 -0.64
CA GLY A 21 6.21 -5.88 -0.89
C GLY A 21 6.70 -5.15 0.36
N LEU A 22 7.57 -4.16 0.11
CA LEU A 22 8.16 -3.30 1.12
C LEU A 22 7.66 -1.89 0.98
N SER A 23 7.63 -1.17 2.09
CA SER A 23 7.48 0.28 2.07
C SER A 23 8.33 0.93 3.15
N ARG A 24 8.48 2.25 3.03
CA ARG A 24 9.23 3.06 3.98
C ARG A 24 8.46 3.18 5.28
N ASP A 25 9.15 2.95 6.40
CA ASP A 25 8.64 3.25 7.73
C ASP A 25 8.83 4.72 8.12
N VAL A 26 8.12 5.16 9.16
CA VAL A 26 8.33 6.48 9.78
C VAL A 26 9.75 6.62 10.35
N ASN A 27 10.30 5.55 10.93
CA ASN A 27 11.64 5.57 11.50
C ASN A 27 12.69 5.39 10.39
N ALA A 28 13.63 6.32 10.32
CA ALA A 28 14.72 6.25 9.36
C ALA A 28 15.53 4.94 9.50
N GLY A 29 15.79 4.29 8.36
CA GLY A 29 16.47 3.00 8.32
C GLY A 29 15.60 1.81 8.76
N CYS A 30 14.30 2.00 8.90
CA CYS A 30 13.33 0.91 9.05
C CYS A 30 12.50 0.72 7.78
N ALA A 31 12.08 -0.51 7.54
CA ALA A 31 11.20 -0.86 6.43
C ALA A 31 9.98 -1.64 6.95
N ILE A 32 8.82 -1.38 6.34
CA ILE A 32 7.61 -2.14 6.54
C ILE A 32 7.64 -3.30 5.54
N ASN A 33 7.50 -4.52 6.04
CA ASN A 33 7.43 -5.74 5.26
C ASN A 33 6.02 -6.35 5.39
N THR A 34 5.39 -6.65 4.26
CA THR A 34 4.07 -7.28 4.21
C THR A 34 4.19 -8.71 3.65
N LEU A 35 4.08 -9.70 4.52
CA LEU A 35 4.37 -11.12 4.27
C LEU A 35 3.12 -11.99 4.45
N GLY A 36 3.05 -13.13 3.74
CA GLY A 36 2.01 -14.15 3.96
C GLY A 36 0.57 -13.64 3.70
N ARG A 37 0.44 -12.47 3.06
CA ARG A 37 -0.79 -11.67 2.97
C ARG A 37 -1.48 -11.42 4.32
N ASN A 38 -0.80 -11.55 5.46
CA ASN A 38 -1.41 -11.38 6.77
C ASN A 38 -0.45 -10.94 7.88
N ILE A 39 0.85 -10.86 7.60
CA ILE A 39 1.87 -10.44 8.55
C ILE A 39 2.43 -9.10 8.10
N VAL A 40 2.50 -8.14 9.02
CA VAL A 40 3.10 -6.82 8.82
C VAL A 40 4.22 -6.68 9.83
N GLN A 41 5.46 -6.49 9.38
CA GLN A 41 6.63 -6.34 10.24
C GLN A 41 7.32 -5.02 9.93
N VAL A 42 7.73 -4.29 10.97
CA VAL A 42 8.65 -3.15 10.84
C VAL A 42 10.01 -3.61 11.31
N VAL A 43 11.02 -3.58 10.44
CA VAL A 43 12.36 -4.08 10.76
C VAL A 43 13.40 -2.98 10.54
N LYS A 44 14.36 -2.88 11.48
CA LYS A 44 15.52 -1.98 11.32
C LYS A 44 16.55 -2.62 10.41
N LEU A 45 16.81 -1.99 9.26
CA LEU A 45 17.65 -2.56 8.20
C LEU A 45 19.09 -2.83 8.65
N SER A 46 19.65 -1.95 9.49
CA SER A 46 21.05 -2.03 9.92
C SER A 46 21.38 -3.28 10.75
N ASN A 47 20.39 -3.85 11.44
CA ASN A 47 20.61 -4.98 12.37
C ASN A 47 19.49 -6.01 12.38
N GLN A 48 18.53 -5.91 11.47
CA GLN A 48 17.37 -6.79 11.33
C GLN A 48 16.48 -6.90 12.58
N LYS A 49 16.60 -5.97 13.53
CA LYS A 49 15.76 -6.00 14.73
C LYS A 49 14.32 -5.64 14.37
N LEU A 50 13.39 -6.52 14.74
CA LEU A 50 11.95 -6.27 14.69
C LEU A 50 11.60 -5.10 15.64
N GLN A 51 10.96 -4.07 15.10
CA GLN A 51 10.45 -2.92 15.84
C GLN A 51 8.98 -3.11 16.18
N HIS A 52 8.19 -3.56 15.19
CA HIS A 52 6.77 -3.83 15.35
C HIS A 52 6.38 -5.06 14.53
N SER A 53 5.33 -5.76 14.95
CA SER A 53 4.74 -6.84 14.19
C SER A 53 3.24 -6.92 14.45
N TRP A 54 2.49 -7.13 13.38
CA TRP A 54 1.05 -7.35 13.44
C TRP A 54 0.67 -8.53 12.57
N THR A 55 -0.34 -9.27 13.02
CA THR A 55 -0.97 -10.34 12.24
C THR A 55 -2.44 -10.01 12.05
N SER A 56 -2.89 -10.00 10.81
CA SER A 56 -4.30 -9.83 10.47
C SER A 56 -4.99 -11.18 10.32
N LEU A 57 -6.27 -11.23 10.74
CA LEU A 57 -7.16 -12.35 10.48
C LEU A 57 -7.67 -12.32 9.03
N GLU A 58 -7.86 -11.12 8.50
CA GLU A 58 -8.28 -10.89 7.11
C GLU A 58 -7.05 -10.71 6.21
N ARG A 59 -7.10 -11.26 5.00
CA ARG A 59 -5.99 -11.16 4.05
C ARG A 59 -5.80 -9.72 3.57
N LEU A 60 -4.56 -9.26 3.65
CA LEU A 60 -4.06 -8.08 2.97
C LEU A 60 -4.02 -8.35 1.45
N SER A 61 -4.27 -7.29 0.70
CA SER A 61 -4.35 -7.30 -0.77
C SER A 61 -3.31 -6.40 -1.44
N SER A 62 -2.61 -5.58 -0.65
CA SER A 62 -1.49 -4.74 -1.06
C SER A 62 -0.49 -4.64 0.09
N LYS A 63 0.75 -4.24 -0.20
CA LYS A 63 1.69 -3.80 0.83
C LYS A 63 1.05 -2.76 1.75
N VAL A 64 1.40 -2.83 3.02
CA VAL A 64 1.12 -1.77 4.00
C VAL A 64 2.08 -0.62 3.77
N VAL A 65 1.59 0.61 3.91
CA VAL A 65 2.39 1.85 3.83
C VAL A 65 2.19 2.71 5.07
N TYR A 66 3.12 3.62 5.35
CA TYR A 66 2.93 4.64 6.36
C TYR A 66 2.47 5.96 5.74
N ASP A 67 1.34 6.48 6.20
CA ASP A 67 0.89 7.83 5.88
C ASP A 67 1.45 8.81 6.90
N PHE A 68 2.39 9.64 6.46
CA PHE A 68 3.08 10.59 7.34
C PHE A 68 2.19 11.78 7.71
N ARG A 69 1.13 12.04 6.94
CA ARG A 69 0.17 13.12 7.26
C ARG A 69 -0.71 12.74 8.43
N SER A 70 -1.32 11.55 8.41
CA SER A 70 -2.16 11.08 9.52
C SER A 70 -1.39 10.35 10.62
N GLN A 71 -0.09 10.09 10.40
CA GLN A 71 0.78 9.32 11.30
C GLN A 71 0.26 7.90 11.55
N ARG A 72 -0.28 7.25 10.51
CA ARG A 72 -0.86 5.91 10.58
C ARG A 72 -0.25 4.98 9.55
N TYR A 73 -0.13 3.71 9.90
CA TYR A 73 0.00 2.63 8.94
C TYR A 73 -1.33 2.42 8.25
N VAL A 74 -1.29 2.11 6.96
CA VAL A 74 -2.47 1.95 6.10
C VAL A 74 -2.36 0.62 5.37
N GLY A 75 -3.36 -0.24 5.56
CA GLY A 75 -3.45 -1.54 4.91
C GLY A 75 -4.78 -1.74 4.19
N VAL A 76 -4.73 -2.42 3.05
CA VAL A 76 -5.89 -2.80 2.25
C VAL A 76 -6.19 -4.28 2.44
N PHE A 77 -7.41 -4.60 2.81
CA PHE A 77 -7.91 -5.94 3.07
C PHE A 77 -8.98 -6.30 2.05
N GLY A 78 -8.83 -7.46 1.41
CA GLY A 78 -9.77 -7.96 0.39
C GLY A 78 -10.06 -6.99 -0.75
N GLY A 79 -9.12 -6.09 -1.08
CA GLY A 79 -9.22 -5.10 -2.16
C GLY A 79 -10.22 -3.96 -1.90
N ARG A 80 -11.01 -3.98 -0.83
CA ARG A 80 -12.12 -3.01 -0.62
C ARG A 80 -12.23 -2.46 0.80
N TYR A 81 -11.42 -2.94 1.74
CA TYR A 81 -11.44 -2.43 3.10
C TYR A 81 -10.10 -1.83 3.45
N VAL A 82 -10.10 -0.62 3.99
CA VAL A 82 -8.89 0.02 4.52
C VAL A 82 -8.97 0.05 6.04
N ARG A 83 -7.86 -0.27 6.71
CA ARG A 83 -7.65 0.06 8.12
C ARG A 83 -6.47 1.01 8.23
N CYS A 84 -6.58 1.99 9.12
CA CYS A 84 -5.51 2.89 9.47
C CYS A 84 -5.21 2.77 10.97
N TRP A 85 -3.97 2.50 11.35
CA TRP A 85 -3.61 2.28 12.77
C TRP A 85 -2.30 2.96 13.16
N PRO A 86 -2.15 3.39 14.42
CA PRO A 86 -0.90 3.92 14.95
C PRO A 86 0.10 2.81 15.28
N ALA A 87 1.36 3.19 15.54
CA ALA A 87 2.42 2.24 15.90
C ALA A 87 2.20 1.51 17.22
N ASP A 88 1.47 2.12 18.16
CA ASP A 88 1.14 1.56 19.47
C ASP A 88 -0.11 0.66 19.46
N GLN A 89 -0.74 0.47 18.30
CA GLN A 89 -1.88 -0.45 18.17
C GLN A 89 -1.42 -1.89 18.45
N ALA A 90 -1.90 -2.49 19.54
CA ALA A 90 -1.57 -3.88 19.87
C ALA A 90 -2.22 -4.89 18.92
N ASP A 91 -3.49 -4.68 18.57
CA ASP A 91 -4.27 -5.62 17.74
C ASP A 91 -4.98 -4.86 16.61
N ILE A 92 -4.49 -5.04 15.38
CA ILE A 92 -5.05 -4.39 14.18
C ILE A 92 -6.42 -4.93 13.79
N ASN A 93 -6.81 -6.10 14.29
CA ASN A 93 -8.12 -6.70 13.97
C ASN A 93 -9.28 -5.94 14.62
N LYS A 94 -8.99 -5.19 15.68
CA LYS A 94 -9.95 -4.29 16.37
C LYS A 94 -10.05 -2.91 15.72
N VAL A 95 -9.18 -2.60 14.76
CA VAL A 95 -9.18 -1.30 14.08
C VAL A 95 -10.38 -1.25 13.13
N LYS A 96 -11.13 -0.14 13.22
CA LYS A 96 -12.30 0.09 12.38
C LYS A 96 -11.90 0.03 10.90
N LYS A 97 -12.65 -0.76 10.13
CA LYS A 97 -12.51 -0.83 8.68
C LYS A 97 -13.35 0.24 8.00
N VAL A 98 -12.78 0.86 6.96
CA VAL A 98 -13.44 1.77 6.04
C VAL A 98 -13.70 1.00 4.75
N LYS A 99 -14.97 0.90 4.34
CA LYS A 99 -15.36 0.22 3.10
C LYS A 99 -15.24 1.17 1.91
N PHE A 100 -14.60 0.69 0.86
CA PHE A 100 -14.53 1.26 -0.48
C PHE A 100 -15.43 0.46 -1.41
N TYR A 101 -15.93 1.13 -2.45
CA TYR A 101 -16.82 0.52 -3.45
C TYR A 101 -16.06 0.19 -4.74
N ARG A 102 -15.04 0.98 -5.07
CA ARG A 102 -14.01 0.65 -6.06
C ARG A 102 -12.98 -0.32 -5.49
N THR A 103 -12.44 -1.19 -6.33
CA THR A 103 -11.38 -2.12 -5.92
C THR A 103 -10.05 -1.37 -5.90
N ILE A 104 -9.37 -1.43 -4.77
CA ILE A 104 -8.05 -0.84 -4.59
C ILE A 104 -7.01 -1.86 -5.05
N ALA A 105 -6.21 -1.48 -6.06
CA ALA A 105 -5.12 -2.29 -6.56
C ALA A 105 -3.87 -2.15 -5.68
N GLN A 106 -3.43 -0.92 -5.38
CA GLN A 106 -2.24 -0.68 -4.54
C GLN A 106 -2.27 0.63 -3.77
N LEU A 107 -1.45 0.69 -2.71
CA LEU A 107 -1.11 1.91 -1.98
C LEU A 107 0.33 2.36 -2.28
N TYR A 108 0.51 3.68 -2.38
CA TYR A 108 1.83 4.29 -2.55
C TYR A 108 2.03 5.49 -1.63
N ALA A 109 3.03 5.41 -0.75
CA ALA A 109 3.50 6.58 -0.03
C ALA A 109 4.45 7.39 -0.93
N VAL A 110 4.09 8.63 -1.22
CA VAL A 110 4.91 9.53 -2.05
C VAL A 110 5.91 10.30 -1.19
N ALA A 111 6.91 10.92 -1.81
CA ALA A 111 8.00 11.62 -1.10
C ALA A 111 7.51 12.74 -0.16
N THR A 112 6.35 13.35 -0.46
CA THR A 112 5.71 14.37 0.39
C THR A 112 5.05 13.79 1.65
N GLY A 113 5.10 12.47 1.82
CA GLY A 113 4.53 11.77 2.97
C GLY A 113 3.04 11.44 2.85
N GLN A 114 2.38 11.88 1.76
CA GLN A 114 1.00 11.51 1.44
C GLN A 114 0.91 10.08 0.92
N VAL A 115 -0.22 9.41 1.16
CA VAL A 115 -0.55 8.14 0.51
C VAL A 115 -1.51 8.35 -0.65
N LEU A 116 -1.21 7.73 -1.78
CA LEU A 116 -2.07 7.59 -2.94
C LEU A 116 -2.73 6.20 -2.95
N VAL A 117 -4.01 6.18 -3.33
CA VAL A 117 -4.79 4.97 -3.57
C VAL A 117 -4.88 4.81 -5.09
N LEU A 118 -4.37 3.70 -5.62
CA LEU A 118 -4.52 3.30 -7.02
C LEU A 118 -5.59 2.21 -7.10
N TYR A 119 -6.59 2.43 -7.96
CA TYR A 119 -7.68 1.49 -8.19
C TYR A 119 -7.37 0.56 -9.39
N ASP A 120 -8.14 -0.51 -9.53
CA ASP A 120 -7.98 -1.50 -10.61
C ASP A 120 -8.36 -0.97 -12.00
N ASP A 121 -9.18 0.08 -12.07
CA ASP A 121 -9.46 0.85 -13.30
C ASP A 121 -8.31 1.83 -13.67
N GLY A 122 -7.20 1.78 -12.94
CA GLY A 122 -6.00 2.57 -13.19
C GLY A 122 -6.06 4.03 -12.74
N SER A 123 -7.20 4.50 -12.24
CA SER A 123 -7.34 5.83 -11.67
C SER A 123 -6.72 5.88 -10.26
N CYS A 124 -6.31 7.07 -9.81
CA CYS A 124 -5.74 7.26 -8.49
C CYS A 124 -6.13 8.59 -7.85
N GLU A 125 -6.15 8.62 -6.53
CA GLU A 125 -6.36 9.84 -5.73
C GLU A 125 -5.62 9.74 -4.39
N SER A 126 -5.62 10.81 -3.60
CA SER A 126 -5.05 10.76 -2.25
C SER A 126 -5.90 9.92 -1.31
N LEU A 127 -5.31 9.32 -0.28
CA LEU A 127 -6.06 8.56 0.72
C LEU A 127 -7.14 9.39 1.40
N GLU A 128 -6.87 10.66 1.67
CA GLU A 128 -7.83 11.61 2.24
C GLU A 128 -9.04 11.79 1.31
N SER A 129 -8.79 12.13 0.04
CA SER A 129 -9.83 12.24 -0.99
C SER A 129 -10.62 10.94 -1.12
N ALA A 130 -9.92 9.81 -1.23
CA ALA A 130 -10.49 8.49 -1.40
C ALA A 130 -11.45 8.15 -0.26
N VAL A 131 -11.08 8.50 0.98
CA VAL A 131 -11.96 8.32 2.14
C VAL A 131 -13.18 9.21 2.00
N ASP A 132 -13.06 10.47 1.62
CA ASP A 132 -14.19 11.40 1.55
C ASP A 132 -15.17 11.08 0.39
N THR A 133 -14.65 10.73 -0.77
CA THR A 133 -15.42 10.51 -2.01
C THR A 133 -15.99 9.10 -2.14
N ARG A 134 -15.52 8.11 -1.36
CA ARG A 134 -15.95 6.70 -1.48
C ARG A 134 -17.47 6.46 -1.47
N ASN A 135 -18.27 7.35 -0.87
CA ASN A 135 -19.72 7.18 -0.84
C ASN A 135 -20.43 7.69 -2.10
N GLU A 136 -19.73 8.44 -2.96
CA GLU A 136 -20.22 8.87 -4.26
C GLU A 136 -20.27 7.68 -5.22
N ASP A 137 -19.24 6.84 -5.19
CA ASP A 137 -19.18 5.54 -5.86
C ASP A 137 -20.40 4.65 -5.54
N ARG A 138 -20.91 4.74 -4.30
CA ARG A 138 -22.11 4.00 -3.88
C ARG A 138 -23.37 4.41 -4.65
N LYS A 139 -23.43 5.64 -5.15
CA LYS A 139 -24.60 6.19 -5.84
C LYS A 139 -24.67 5.76 -7.30
N ALA A 140 -23.57 5.28 -7.89
CA ALA A 140 -23.48 4.84 -9.28
C ALA A 140 -22.75 3.48 -9.43
N PRO A 141 -23.24 2.41 -8.77
CA PRO A 141 -22.58 1.11 -8.79
C PRO A 141 -22.41 0.54 -10.20
N GLU A 142 -23.34 0.83 -11.11
CA GLU A 142 -23.30 0.39 -12.50
C GLU A 142 -22.11 0.95 -13.29
N GLN A 143 -21.57 2.11 -12.90
CA GLN A 143 -20.38 2.68 -13.55
C GLN A 143 -19.10 1.94 -13.12
N ILE A 144 -19.07 1.46 -11.88
CA ILE A 144 -17.94 0.72 -11.31
C ILE A 144 -17.92 -0.71 -11.85
N GLU A 145 -19.08 -1.37 -11.90
CA GLU A 145 -19.19 -2.76 -12.36
C GLU A 145 -19.01 -2.92 -13.88
N ARG A 146 -19.28 -1.88 -14.66
CA ARG A 146 -19.05 -1.88 -16.12
C ARG A 146 -17.61 -1.56 -16.49
N GLY A 147 -16.80 -1.04 -15.56
CA GLY A 147 -15.38 -0.78 -15.78
C GLY A 147 -14.65 -2.10 -16.00
N VAL A 148 -14.00 -2.25 -17.16
CA VAL A 148 -13.03 -3.33 -17.34
C VAL A 148 -11.80 -2.95 -16.50
N PRO A 149 -11.33 -3.81 -15.58
CA PRO A 149 -10.13 -3.51 -14.83
C PRO A 149 -8.97 -3.33 -15.81
N ILE A 150 -8.23 -2.24 -15.65
CA ILE A 150 -6.96 -2.01 -16.36
C ILE A 150 -5.86 -2.86 -15.75
N VAL A 151 -5.99 -3.19 -14.45
CA VAL A 151 -5.05 -4.04 -13.71
C VAL A 151 -5.79 -5.23 -13.12
N ASP A 152 -5.55 -6.43 -13.65
CA ASP A 152 -5.96 -7.68 -13.00
C ASP A 152 -4.94 -8.04 -11.91
N VAL A 153 -5.19 -7.59 -10.67
CA VAL A 153 -4.30 -7.82 -9.53
C VAL A 153 -4.03 -9.30 -9.21
N ALA A 154 -4.77 -10.25 -9.80
CA ALA A 154 -4.50 -11.67 -9.66
C ALA A 154 -3.46 -12.20 -10.66
N ARG A 155 -3.25 -11.49 -11.77
CA ARG A 155 -2.39 -11.93 -12.89
C ARG A 155 -1.28 -10.95 -13.22
N GLU A 156 -1.45 -9.69 -12.87
CA GLU A 156 -0.60 -8.60 -13.28
C GLU A 156 0.06 -7.94 -12.07
N SER A 157 1.27 -7.44 -12.32
CA SER A 157 2.07 -6.72 -11.35
C SER A 157 2.29 -5.28 -11.83
N ILE A 158 2.12 -4.33 -10.91
CA ILE A 158 2.45 -2.92 -11.15
C ILE A 158 3.93 -2.71 -10.83
N VAL A 159 4.67 -2.17 -11.79
CA VAL A 159 6.13 -1.95 -11.71
C VAL A 159 6.52 -0.53 -12.13
N ASP A 160 7.76 -0.14 -11.81
CA ASP A 160 8.37 1.13 -12.20
C ASP A 160 7.52 2.36 -11.89
N VAL A 161 6.98 2.36 -10.67
CA VAL A 161 6.07 3.41 -10.19
C VAL A 161 6.84 4.69 -9.91
N CYS A 162 6.38 5.78 -10.51
CA CYS A 162 6.91 7.12 -10.29
C CYS A 162 5.79 8.12 -10.08
N THR A 163 6.11 9.24 -9.44
CA THR A 163 5.20 10.37 -9.33
C THR A 163 5.81 11.61 -9.95
N VAL A 164 5.05 12.26 -10.81
CA VAL A 164 5.44 13.51 -11.47
C VAL A 164 4.53 14.61 -10.97
N ALA A 165 5.11 15.69 -10.43
CA ALA A 165 4.35 16.90 -10.11
C ALA A 165 4.21 17.74 -11.37
N LEU A 166 2.97 18.09 -11.73
CA LEU A 166 2.68 19.03 -12.80
C LEU A 166 2.82 20.47 -12.29
N ASP A 167 2.97 21.44 -13.19
CA ASP A 167 3.04 22.88 -12.85
C ASP A 167 1.81 23.38 -12.08
N SER A 168 0.67 22.70 -12.23
CA SER A 168 -0.56 22.95 -11.47
C SER A 168 -0.48 22.50 -9.99
N GLY A 169 0.60 21.86 -9.57
CA GLY A 169 0.73 21.21 -8.25
C GLY A 169 0.05 19.84 -8.15
N ARG A 170 -0.64 19.39 -9.20
CA ARG A 170 -1.24 18.05 -9.26
C ARG A 170 -0.16 16.98 -9.40
N LEU A 171 -0.32 15.87 -8.68
CA LEU A 171 0.52 14.69 -8.82
C LEU A 171 -0.06 13.73 -9.86
N VAL A 172 0.78 13.24 -10.75
CA VAL A 172 0.49 12.16 -11.70
C VAL A 172 1.26 10.93 -11.24
N LEU A 173 0.57 9.79 -11.13
CA LEU A 173 1.17 8.49 -10.90
C LEU A 173 1.45 7.83 -12.26
N GLY A 174 2.72 7.61 -12.58
CA GLY A 174 3.14 6.80 -13.72
C GLY A 174 3.51 5.40 -13.25
N TYR A 175 3.11 4.37 -13.99
CA TYR A 175 3.48 2.99 -13.72
C TYR A 175 3.35 2.14 -14.98
N PHE A 176 3.95 0.96 -14.94
CA PHE A 176 3.78 -0.08 -15.96
C PHE A 176 3.05 -1.28 -15.37
N VAL A 177 2.29 -1.96 -16.21
CA VAL A 177 1.62 -3.22 -15.88
C VAL A 177 2.38 -4.33 -16.59
N ARG A 178 2.72 -5.39 -15.85
CA ARG A 178 3.45 -6.54 -16.36
C ARG A 178 2.73 -7.82 -15.98
N ASP A 179 2.47 -8.67 -16.96
CA ASP A 179 1.96 -10.03 -16.76
C ASP A 179 2.88 -10.82 -15.83
N GLY A 180 2.30 -11.50 -14.85
CA GLY A 180 2.97 -12.31 -13.84
C GLY A 180 3.34 -13.71 -14.30
#